data_AF-A0A944V238-F1
#
_entry.id   AF-A0A944V238-F1
#
_cell.length_a   1.000
_cell.length_b   1.000
_cell.length_c   1.000
_cell.angle_alpha   90.00
_cell.angle_beta   90.00
_cell.angle_gamma   90.00
#
_symmetry.space_group_name_H-M   'P 1'
#
loop_
_entity.id
_entity.type
_entity.pdbx_description
1 polymer ?
#
loop_
_entity_poly.entity_id
_entity_poly.type
_entity_poly.pdbx_seq_one_letter_code
_entity_poly.pdbx_strand_id
1 'polypeptide(L)'
;MSIASINFDCNKCDYSSSNLSLYNNYKYVIGGSTVKYLSCKLGWCNNCKGIVAVEDFGDCNTDYEEIRDLADYLISGYNGNRVITSDDFKEDCLDKLHKILELNEHIRFRNLRKDTEKCLSCGSEDILPFNADYKLEYNSWLRQYLGKKKTGFLHPNCGGEIIASGSGHCYALSRNPKYYNWNGIQDDMYEKSSQVHKSLGLDDNEKEWKRKIEEDNIERLLKKFTGK
;
A
#
# COMPACT_ATOMS: atom_id res chain seq x y z
N MET A 1 6.48 12.31 -13.39
CA MET A 1 6.77 13.19 -12.23
C MET A 1 8.25 13.03 -11.91
N SER A 2 8.95 14.14 -11.69
CA SER A 2 10.37 14.13 -11.32
C SER A 2 10.49 14.16 -9.79
N ILE A 3 11.24 13.23 -9.21
CA ILE A 3 11.33 13.02 -7.77
C ILE A 3 12.79 13.16 -7.33
N ALA A 4 13.04 13.98 -6.31
CA ALA A 4 14.34 14.10 -5.67
C ALA A 4 14.61 12.87 -4.79
N SER A 5 15.86 12.39 -4.76
CA SER A 5 16.23 11.26 -3.91
C SER A 5 17.28 11.62 -2.87
N ILE A 6 17.34 10.79 -1.84
CA ILE A 6 18.37 10.77 -0.82
C ILE A 6 19.26 9.56 -1.07
N ASN A 7 20.56 9.77 -1.12
CA ASN A 7 21.58 8.74 -1.18
C ASN A 7 21.94 8.26 0.22
N PHE A 8 22.28 6.98 0.33
CA PHE A 8 22.74 6.34 1.55
C PHE A 8 24.09 5.69 1.29
N ASP A 9 25.14 6.26 1.88
CA ASP A 9 26.52 5.82 1.69
C ASP A 9 27.10 5.35 3.02
N CYS A 10 27.88 4.28 3.01
CA CYS A 10 28.61 3.85 4.20
C CYS A 10 29.91 4.65 4.34
N ASN A 11 30.23 5.13 5.55
CA ASN A 11 31.50 5.85 5.78
C ASN A 11 32.75 4.94 5.87
N LYS A 12 32.60 3.62 5.75
CA LYS A 12 33.68 2.64 5.97
C LYS A 12 33.93 1.71 4.78
N CYS A 13 32.94 1.50 3.91
CA CYS A 13 33.10 0.71 2.68
C CYS A 13 32.45 1.44 1.50
N ASP A 14 32.57 0.87 0.31
CA ASP A 14 32.03 1.39 -0.96
C ASP A 14 30.51 1.17 -1.14
N TYR A 15 29.80 0.85 -0.06
CA TYR A 15 28.35 0.66 -0.13
C TYR A 15 27.64 1.99 -0.43
N SER A 16 26.76 1.96 -1.43
CA SER A 16 25.91 3.09 -1.82
C SER A 16 24.53 2.60 -2.26
N SER A 17 23.49 3.36 -1.93
CA SER A 17 22.10 3.11 -2.32
C SER A 17 21.28 4.40 -2.28
N SER A 18 19.97 4.33 -2.55
CA SER A 18 19.07 5.48 -2.44
C SER A 18 17.67 5.09 -1.99
N ASN A 19 16.88 6.09 -1.59
CA ASN A 19 15.47 5.90 -1.24
C ASN A 19 14.54 5.77 -2.46
N LEU A 20 15.08 5.68 -3.69
CA LEU A 20 14.26 5.63 -4.91
C LEU A 20 13.29 4.44 -4.94
N SER A 21 13.66 3.34 -4.28
CA SER A 21 12.82 2.15 -4.16
C SER A 21 11.48 2.42 -3.47
N LEU A 22 11.37 3.45 -2.63
CA LEU A 22 10.11 3.83 -1.96
C LEU A 22 9.08 4.45 -2.91
N TYR A 23 9.54 5.00 -4.04
CA TYR A 23 8.67 5.73 -4.97
C TYR A 23 8.06 4.84 -6.06
N ASN A 24 8.33 3.53 -6.02
CA ASN A 24 7.69 2.56 -6.89
C ASN A 24 6.22 2.38 -6.53
N ASN A 25 5.43 1.91 -7.49
CA ASN A 25 4.00 1.69 -7.33
C ASN A 25 3.74 0.23 -6.93
N TYR A 26 3.76 -0.07 -5.63
CA TYR A 26 3.55 -1.43 -5.12
C TYR A 26 2.07 -1.70 -4.86
N LYS A 27 1.58 -2.85 -5.33
CA LYS A 27 0.17 -3.23 -5.25
C LYS A 27 -0.02 -4.68 -4.85
N TYR A 28 -0.97 -4.94 -3.97
CA TYR A 28 -1.41 -6.29 -3.64
C TYR A 28 -2.65 -6.68 -4.43
N VAL A 29 -2.72 -7.94 -4.85
CA VAL A 29 -3.93 -8.57 -5.39
C VAL A 29 -4.54 -9.47 -4.31
N ILE A 30 -5.73 -9.10 -3.85
CA ILE A 30 -6.49 -9.87 -2.85
C ILE A 30 -7.77 -10.39 -3.50
N GLY A 31 -8.06 -11.68 -3.36
CA GLY A 31 -9.31 -12.29 -3.84
C GLY A 31 -9.55 -12.14 -5.36
N GLY A 32 -8.49 -12.06 -6.18
CA GLY A 32 -8.58 -11.90 -7.64
C GLY A 32 -9.19 -10.58 -8.12
N SER A 33 -9.35 -9.58 -7.25
CA SER A 33 -10.15 -8.39 -7.59
C SER A 33 -9.67 -7.09 -6.96
N THR A 34 -9.10 -7.14 -5.75
CA THR A 34 -8.79 -5.91 -5.02
C THR A 34 -7.32 -5.59 -5.14
N VAL A 35 -7.03 -4.52 -5.89
CA VAL A 35 -5.69 -3.96 -6.11
C VAL A 35 -5.43 -2.86 -5.07
N LYS A 36 -4.80 -3.20 -3.95
CA LYS A 36 -4.53 -2.22 -2.88
C LYS A 36 -3.12 -1.65 -2.94
N TYR A 37 -2.97 -0.36 -2.68
CA TYR A 37 -1.67 0.27 -2.54
C TYR A 37 -0.98 -0.24 -1.28
N LEU A 38 0.27 -0.64 -1.44
CA LEU A 38 1.11 -1.06 -0.33
C LEU A 38 1.93 0.15 0.15
N SER A 39 1.75 0.49 1.43
CA SER A 39 2.70 1.35 2.13
C SER A 39 4.04 0.63 2.27
N CYS A 40 5.14 1.34 2.06
CA CYS A 40 6.47 0.79 2.22
C CYS A 40 7.37 1.75 2.98
N LYS A 41 8.37 1.18 3.65
CA LYS A 41 9.42 1.88 4.38
C LYS A 41 10.78 1.35 3.98
N LEU A 42 11.84 2.04 4.42
CA LEU A 42 13.19 1.52 4.23
C LEU A 42 13.46 0.40 5.23
N GLY A 43 14.15 -0.63 4.75
CA GLY A 43 14.75 -1.67 5.57
C GLY A 43 16.04 -2.15 4.93
N TRP A 44 16.91 -2.72 5.73
CA TRP A 44 18.06 -3.48 5.22
C TRP A 44 17.63 -4.91 4.97
N CYS A 45 17.85 -5.44 3.77
CA CYS A 45 17.61 -6.84 3.46
C CYS A 45 18.94 -7.60 3.38
N ASN A 46 19.08 -8.68 4.16
CA ASN A 46 20.30 -9.47 4.21
C ASN A 46 20.54 -10.27 2.92
N ASN A 47 19.49 -10.70 2.24
CA ASN A 47 19.60 -11.36 0.94
C ASN A 47 20.06 -10.40 -0.17
N CYS A 48 19.47 -9.19 -0.22
CA CYS A 48 19.86 -8.16 -1.18
C CYS A 48 21.18 -7.48 -0.79
N LYS A 49 21.62 -7.60 0.47
CA LYS A 49 22.77 -6.91 1.06
C LYS A 49 22.68 -5.39 0.88
N GLY A 50 21.51 -4.83 1.13
CA GLY A 50 21.27 -3.42 0.90
C GLY A 50 19.98 -2.88 1.52
N ILE A 51 19.90 -1.55 1.55
CA ILE A 51 18.73 -0.75 1.88
C ILE A 51 17.74 -0.86 0.72
N VAL A 52 16.55 -1.36 1.02
CA VAL A 52 15.48 -1.66 0.06
C VAL A 52 14.14 -1.16 0.59
N ALA A 53 13.14 -1.14 -0.29
CA ALA A 53 11.76 -0.97 0.12
C ALA A 53 11.26 -2.27 0.77
N VAL A 54 10.67 -2.13 1.94
CA VAL A 54 10.09 -3.20 2.74
C VAL A 54 8.62 -2.87 2.99
N GLU A 55 7.79 -3.90 3.07
CA GLU A 55 6.40 -3.77 3.48
C GLU A 55 6.25 -2.96 4.76
N ASP A 56 5.27 -2.07 4.77
CA ASP A 56 4.91 -1.34 5.97
C ASP A 56 3.43 -1.47 6.25
N PHE A 57 3.10 -2.37 7.18
CA PHE A 57 1.73 -2.58 7.60
C PHE A 57 1.28 -1.63 8.71
N GLY A 58 2.12 -0.69 9.16
CA GLY A 58 1.77 0.43 10.04
C GLY A 58 0.76 0.14 11.16
N ASP A 59 -0.05 1.15 11.50
CA ASP A 59 -1.20 1.05 12.39
C ASP A 59 -2.51 1.05 11.58
N CYS A 60 -3.47 0.22 11.98
CA CYS A 60 -4.79 0.10 11.37
C CYS A 60 -5.81 1.08 11.98
N ASN A 61 -5.43 1.92 12.94
CA ASN A 61 -6.35 2.85 13.62
C ASN A 61 -7.15 3.75 12.66
N THR A 62 -6.54 4.28 11.61
CA THR A 62 -7.27 5.09 10.61
C THR A 62 -8.34 4.28 9.88
N ASP A 63 -8.04 3.02 9.53
CA ASP A 63 -9.02 2.13 8.91
C ASP A 63 -10.18 1.83 9.88
N TYR A 64 -9.90 1.65 11.18
CA TYR A 64 -10.92 1.45 12.21
C TYR A 64 -11.79 2.69 12.44
N GLU A 65 -11.20 3.88 12.44
CA GLU A 65 -11.94 5.15 12.56
C GLU A 65 -12.86 5.35 11.36
N GLU A 66 -12.38 5.11 10.14
CA GLU A 66 -13.22 5.19 8.93
C GLU A 66 -14.36 4.17 8.96
N ILE A 67 -14.12 2.93 9.40
CA ILE A 67 -15.19 1.94 9.59
C ILE A 67 -16.23 2.45 10.60
N ARG A 68 -15.81 3.05 11.71
CA ARG A 68 -16.71 3.58 12.73
C ARG A 68 -17.59 4.70 12.16
N ASP A 69 -16.98 5.67 11.48
CA ASP A 69 -17.71 6.79 10.88
C ASP A 69 -18.73 6.31 9.83
N LEU A 70 -18.36 5.34 9.01
CA LEU A 70 -19.25 4.72 8.03
C LEU A 70 -20.39 3.96 8.71
N ALA A 71 -20.11 3.21 9.78
CA ALA A 71 -21.13 2.49 10.53
C ALA A 71 -22.11 3.45 11.23
N ASP A 72 -21.61 4.52 11.84
CA ASP A 72 -22.42 5.55 12.50
C ASP A 72 -23.32 6.28 11.50
N TYR A 73 -22.82 6.54 10.28
CA TYR A 73 -23.62 7.07 9.18
C TYR A 73 -24.79 6.14 8.83
N LEU A 74 -24.52 4.84 8.65
CA LEU A 74 -25.53 3.84 8.29
C LEU A 74 -26.59 3.71 9.39
N ILE A 75 -26.17 3.66 10.66
CA ILE A 75 -27.07 3.58 11.82
C ILE A 75 -27.94 4.83 11.92
N SER A 76 -27.34 6.02 11.77
CA SER A 76 -28.07 7.29 11.84
C SER A 76 -29.09 7.43 10.71
N GLY A 77 -28.75 6.95 9.51
CA GLY A 77 -29.66 6.90 8.36
C GLY A 77 -30.86 5.97 8.58
N TYR A 78 -30.67 4.87 9.31
CA TYR A 78 -31.73 3.92 9.65
C TYR A 78 -32.66 4.41 10.77
N ASN A 79 -32.11 5.09 11.78
CA ASN A 79 -32.87 5.56 12.94
C ASN A 79 -33.58 6.92 12.72
N GLY A 80 -33.05 7.75 11.82
CA GLY A 80 -33.81 8.90 11.33
C GLY A 80 -34.92 8.39 10.41
N ASN A 81 -36.12 8.96 10.47
CA ASN A 81 -37.21 8.71 9.50
C ASN A 81 -36.86 9.13 8.05
N ARG A 82 -35.60 9.04 7.63
CA ARG A 82 -35.20 9.14 6.23
C ARG A 82 -35.89 8.00 5.51
N VAL A 83 -36.71 8.38 4.54
CA VAL A 83 -37.52 7.47 3.75
C VAL A 83 -36.57 6.48 3.05
N ILE A 84 -36.45 5.26 3.60
CA ILE A 84 -35.60 4.14 3.13
C ILE A 84 -35.99 3.70 1.69
N THR A 85 -37.00 4.33 1.08
CA THR A 85 -37.53 3.95 -0.23
C THR A 85 -36.87 4.67 -1.40
N SER A 86 -36.07 5.72 -1.20
CA SER A 86 -35.33 6.34 -2.32
C SER A 86 -34.16 5.44 -2.73
N ASP A 87 -34.09 5.09 -4.01
CA ASP A 87 -33.04 4.21 -4.53
C ASP A 87 -31.64 4.81 -4.37
N ASP A 88 -31.50 6.14 -4.50
CA ASP A 88 -30.23 6.86 -4.24
C ASP A 88 -29.66 6.60 -2.83
N PHE A 89 -30.53 6.53 -1.82
CA PHE A 89 -30.09 6.26 -0.44
C PHE A 89 -29.64 4.81 -0.26
N LYS A 90 -30.27 3.87 -0.98
CA LYS A 90 -29.85 2.46 -0.95
C LYS A 90 -28.50 2.30 -1.63
N GLU A 91 -28.28 2.95 -2.76
CA GLU A 91 -26.99 2.93 -3.47
C GLU A 91 -25.86 3.49 -2.58
N ASP A 92 -26.07 4.66 -1.96
CA ASP A 92 -25.08 5.24 -1.03
C ASP A 92 -24.80 4.32 0.18
N CYS A 93 -25.84 3.65 0.70
CA CYS A 93 -25.67 2.68 1.79
C CYS A 93 -24.89 1.43 1.35
N LEU A 94 -25.15 0.92 0.14
CA LEU A 94 -24.42 -0.20 -0.44
C LEU A 94 -22.94 0.17 -0.63
N ASP A 95 -22.66 1.34 -1.21
CA ASP A 95 -21.28 1.81 -1.41
C ASP A 95 -20.50 1.90 -0.09
N LYS A 96 -21.14 2.40 0.97
CA LYS A 96 -20.53 2.45 2.31
C LYS A 96 -20.33 1.08 2.92
N LEU A 97 -21.27 0.15 2.73
CA LEU A 97 -21.13 -1.23 3.18
C LEU A 97 -19.97 -1.93 2.46
N HIS A 98 -19.87 -1.77 1.14
CA HIS A 98 -18.73 -2.25 0.35
C HIS A 98 -17.42 -1.67 0.88
N LYS A 99 -17.40 -0.38 1.20
CA LYS A 99 -16.22 0.27 1.78
C LYS A 99 -15.83 -0.31 3.13
N ILE A 100 -16.79 -0.57 4.02
CA ILE A 100 -16.54 -1.24 5.31
C ILE A 100 -15.95 -2.63 5.11
N LEU A 101 -16.52 -3.43 4.19
CA LEU A 101 -15.99 -4.77 3.87
C LEU A 101 -14.56 -4.69 3.33
N GLU A 102 -14.29 -3.73 2.44
CA GLU A 102 -12.95 -3.49 1.92
C GLU A 102 -11.97 -3.15 3.04
N LEU A 103 -12.31 -2.22 3.94
CA LEU A 103 -11.46 -1.83 5.06
C LEU A 103 -11.22 -2.99 6.04
N ASN A 104 -12.24 -3.78 6.35
CA ASN A 104 -12.08 -4.97 7.21
C ASN A 104 -11.09 -5.99 6.62
N GLU A 105 -11.18 -6.29 5.32
CA GLU A 105 -10.20 -7.17 4.67
C GLU A 105 -8.80 -6.54 4.63
N HIS A 106 -8.70 -5.22 4.56
CA HIS A 106 -7.41 -4.51 4.71
C HIS A 106 -6.78 -4.77 6.08
N ILE A 107 -7.56 -4.53 7.15
CA ILE A 107 -7.13 -4.67 8.53
C ILE A 107 -6.73 -6.13 8.80
N ARG A 108 -7.56 -7.07 8.35
CA ARG A 108 -7.29 -8.51 8.48
C ARG A 108 -5.99 -8.88 7.80
N PHE A 109 -5.78 -8.44 6.57
CA PHE A 109 -4.53 -8.67 5.84
C PHE A 109 -3.32 -8.11 6.57
N ARG A 110 -3.37 -6.84 6.99
CA ARG A 110 -2.28 -6.17 7.73
C ARG A 110 -1.94 -6.89 9.02
N ASN A 111 -2.96 -7.29 9.79
CA ASN A 111 -2.76 -8.02 11.05
C ASN A 111 -2.14 -9.41 10.83
N LEU A 112 -2.51 -10.12 9.76
CA LEU A 112 -1.94 -11.42 9.44
C LEU A 112 -0.49 -11.35 8.96
N ARG A 113 -0.09 -10.22 8.36
CA ARG A 113 1.26 -10.03 7.79
C ARG A 113 2.19 -9.25 8.71
N LYS A 114 1.68 -8.65 9.78
CA LYS A 114 2.49 -7.95 10.78
C LYS A 114 3.59 -8.87 11.30
N ASP A 115 4.80 -8.33 11.43
CA ASP A 115 6.01 -9.06 11.84
C ASP A 115 6.48 -10.14 10.86
N THR A 116 5.87 -10.22 9.68
CA THR A 116 6.30 -11.08 8.55
C THR A 116 6.54 -10.25 7.28
N GLU A 117 6.91 -8.98 7.46
CA GLU A 117 7.17 -8.04 6.39
C GLU A 117 8.24 -8.57 5.44
N LYS A 118 8.00 -8.39 4.14
CA LYS A 118 8.92 -8.84 3.10
C LYS A 118 9.64 -7.69 2.42
N CYS A 119 10.83 -8.00 1.95
CA CYS A 119 11.57 -7.19 1.00
C CYS A 119 10.81 -7.13 -0.35
N LEU A 120 10.45 -5.93 -0.81
CA LEU A 120 9.76 -5.71 -2.08
C LEU A 120 10.67 -5.81 -3.31
N SER A 121 11.91 -6.27 -3.12
CA SER A 121 12.84 -6.56 -4.20
C SER A 121 13.08 -8.06 -4.38
N CYS A 122 13.05 -8.87 -3.31
CA CYS A 122 13.34 -10.30 -3.38
C CYS A 122 12.36 -11.23 -2.63
N GLY A 123 11.40 -10.68 -1.87
CA GLY A 123 10.43 -11.47 -1.09
C GLY A 123 10.96 -12.08 0.21
N SER A 124 12.23 -11.82 0.57
CA SER A 124 12.82 -12.30 1.83
C SER A 124 12.21 -11.61 3.06
N GLU A 125 12.06 -12.38 4.14
CA GLU A 125 11.70 -11.91 5.49
C GLU A 125 12.95 -11.60 6.34
N ASP A 126 14.15 -11.90 5.84
CA ASP A 126 15.41 -11.60 6.52
C ASP A 126 15.79 -10.13 6.31
N ILE A 127 15.08 -9.28 7.06
CA ILE A 127 15.12 -7.83 7.00
C ILE A 127 15.38 -7.22 8.38
N LEU A 128 16.07 -6.08 8.38
CA LEU A 128 16.27 -5.24 9.56
C LEU A 128 15.60 -3.88 9.32
N PRO A 129 14.74 -3.40 10.24
CA PRO A 129 14.12 -2.08 10.10
C PRO A 129 15.16 -0.95 10.00
N PHE A 130 15.00 -0.06 9.03
CA PHE A 130 15.85 1.12 8.91
C PHE A 130 15.26 2.28 9.72
N ASN A 131 15.37 2.21 11.05
CA ASN A 131 14.83 3.21 11.99
C ASN A 131 15.73 4.46 12.14
N ALA A 132 16.43 4.82 11.08
CA ALA A 132 17.40 5.91 11.08
C ALA A 132 16.73 7.24 10.75
N ASP A 133 17.21 8.35 11.33
CA ASP A 133 16.75 9.68 10.94
C ASP A 133 17.57 10.19 9.75
N TYR A 134 16.98 10.06 8.56
CA TYR A 134 17.55 10.51 7.29
C TYR A 134 16.87 11.78 6.74
N LYS A 135 16.09 12.52 7.56
CA LYS A 135 15.44 13.75 7.11
C LYS A 135 16.50 14.80 6.77
N LEU A 136 16.45 15.28 5.52
CA LEU A 136 17.26 16.36 5.00
C LEU A 136 16.39 17.56 4.65
N GLU A 137 16.97 18.76 4.63
CA GLU A 137 16.29 19.96 4.19
C GLU A 137 15.93 19.85 2.70
N TYR A 138 14.68 20.15 2.34
CA TYR A 138 14.25 20.16 0.95
C TYR A 138 14.20 21.59 0.42
N ASN A 139 15.01 21.87 -0.60
CA ASN A 139 14.97 23.14 -1.30
C ASN A 139 13.93 23.08 -2.43
N SER A 140 12.80 23.75 -2.24
CA SER A 140 11.70 23.78 -3.20
C SER A 140 12.05 24.43 -4.53
N TRP A 141 12.98 25.40 -4.55
CA TRP A 141 13.37 26.10 -5.76
C TRP A 141 14.24 25.23 -6.67
N LEU A 142 15.23 24.54 -6.08
CA LEU A 142 16.09 23.57 -6.77
C LEU A 142 15.42 22.20 -6.95
N ARG A 143 14.32 21.95 -6.23
CA ARG A 143 13.62 20.66 -6.13
C ARG A 143 14.53 19.53 -5.68
N GLN A 144 15.39 19.77 -4.71
CA GLN A 144 16.43 18.82 -4.27
C GLN A 144 16.58 18.83 -2.75
N TYR A 145 17.04 17.70 -2.20
CA TYR A 145 17.48 17.63 -0.81
C TYR A 145 18.89 18.20 -0.66
N LEU A 146 19.14 18.93 0.43
CA LEU A 146 20.42 19.57 0.72
C LEU A 146 21.12 18.93 1.92
N GLY A 147 22.46 19.00 1.89
CA GLY A 147 23.31 18.60 2.99
C GLY A 147 23.57 17.10 3.11
N LYS A 148 24.24 16.73 4.21
CA LYS A 148 24.54 15.36 4.60
C LYS A 148 24.28 15.18 6.10
N LYS A 149 23.82 14.01 6.49
CA LYS A 149 23.47 13.69 7.88
C LYS A 149 23.88 12.27 8.23
N LYS A 150 24.50 12.12 9.39
CA LYS A 150 24.71 10.83 10.05
C LYS A 150 23.37 10.27 10.52
N THR A 151 23.03 9.06 10.07
CA THR A 151 21.69 8.51 10.32
C THR A 151 21.59 7.74 11.64
N GLY A 152 22.74 7.38 12.25
CA GLY A 152 22.80 6.48 13.41
C GLY A 152 22.64 4.99 13.05
N PHE A 153 22.33 4.65 11.80
CA PHE A 153 22.22 3.25 11.37
C PHE A 153 23.61 2.68 11.03
N LEU A 154 23.96 1.57 11.68
CA LEU A 154 25.22 0.87 11.42
C LEU A 154 25.04 -0.14 10.30
N HIS A 155 25.92 -0.09 9.31
CA HIS A 155 25.98 -1.00 8.18
C HIS A 155 26.29 -2.43 8.66
N PRO A 156 25.38 -3.41 8.46
CA PRO A 156 25.51 -4.73 9.08
C PRO A 156 26.79 -5.49 8.73
N ASN A 157 27.35 -5.28 7.54
CA ASN A 157 28.52 -6.03 7.08
C ASN A 157 29.86 -5.46 7.58
N CYS A 158 29.99 -4.14 7.71
CA CYS A 158 31.27 -3.51 8.01
C CYS A 158 31.28 -2.72 9.34
N GLY A 159 30.13 -2.48 9.94
CA GLY A 159 29.96 -1.67 11.15
C GLY A 159 30.16 -0.17 10.95
N GLY A 160 30.36 0.29 9.70
CA GLY A 160 30.39 1.72 9.37
C GLY A 160 29.01 2.36 9.49
N GLU A 161 28.96 3.67 9.68
CA GLU A 161 27.70 4.40 9.80
C GLU A 161 27.17 4.77 8.40
N ILE A 162 25.85 4.61 8.20
CA ILE A 162 25.17 5.09 6.99
C ILE A 162 24.97 6.60 7.08
N ILE A 163 25.41 7.30 6.03
CA ILE A 163 25.28 8.74 5.85
C ILE A 163 24.21 8.99 4.80
N ALA A 164 23.19 9.76 5.16
CA ALA A 164 22.20 10.27 4.22
C ALA A 164 22.73 11.54 3.54
N SER A 165 22.59 11.65 2.23
CA SER A 165 22.95 12.86 1.49
C SER A 165 21.96 13.17 0.37
N GLY A 166 21.78 14.45 0.05
CA GLY A 166 21.00 14.83 -1.12
C GLY A 166 21.68 14.35 -2.40
N SER A 167 20.92 13.71 -3.30
CA SER A 167 21.49 13.16 -4.54
C SER A 167 21.92 14.21 -5.56
N GLY A 168 21.48 15.46 -5.41
CA GLY A 168 21.71 16.54 -6.39
C GLY A 168 20.96 16.36 -7.71
N HIS A 169 20.12 15.32 -7.83
CA HIS A 169 19.43 14.94 -9.06
C HIS A 169 17.98 14.59 -8.79
N CYS A 170 17.17 14.75 -9.83
CA CYS A 170 15.76 14.34 -9.81
C CYS A 170 15.54 13.28 -10.87
N TYR A 171 14.78 12.24 -10.52
CA TYR A 171 14.55 11.08 -11.36
C TYR A 171 13.13 11.10 -11.92
N ALA A 172 13.02 10.88 -13.23
CA ALA A 172 11.73 10.60 -13.87
C ALA A 172 11.42 9.11 -13.71
N LEU A 173 10.63 8.76 -12.70
CA LEU A 173 10.26 7.37 -12.46
C LEU A 173 9.08 6.93 -13.33
N SER A 174 9.21 5.75 -13.92
CA SER A 174 8.07 5.02 -14.49
C SER A 174 7.18 4.53 -13.35
N ARG A 175 5.87 4.75 -13.46
CA ARG A 175 4.88 4.35 -12.44
C ARG A 175 4.29 2.97 -12.70
N ASN A 176 5.03 2.12 -13.42
CA ASN A 176 4.58 0.75 -13.69
C ASN A 176 4.33 0.04 -12.35
N PRO A 177 3.10 -0.42 -12.10
CA PRO A 177 2.77 -1.09 -10.87
C PRO A 177 3.50 -2.43 -10.78
N LYS A 178 4.06 -2.72 -9.61
CA LYS A 178 4.55 -4.06 -9.24
C LYS A 178 3.47 -4.74 -8.41
N TYR A 179 3.01 -5.89 -8.88
CA TYR A 179 1.94 -6.64 -8.23
C TYR A 179 2.50 -7.73 -7.33
N TYR A 180 1.84 -7.96 -6.19
CA TYR A 180 2.18 -8.98 -5.21
C TYR A 180 0.93 -9.78 -4.88
N ASN A 181 1.08 -11.09 -4.75
CA ASN A 181 0.03 -11.96 -4.23
C ASN A 181 -0.03 -11.86 -2.70
N TRP A 182 -1.03 -12.49 -2.08
CA TRP A 182 -1.24 -12.48 -0.62
C TRP A 182 -0.01 -12.87 0.23
N ASN A 183 0.92 -13.65 -0.33
CA ASN A 183 2.15 -14.09 0.36
C ASN A 183 3.32 -13.10 0.18
N GLY A 184 3.10 -11.93 -0.41
CA GLY A 184 4.14 -10.93 -0.68
C GLY A 184 5.16 -11.35 -1.72
N ILE A 185 4.77 -12.26 -2.61
CA ILE A 185 5.58 -12.69 -3.75
C ILE A 185 5.13 -11.89 -4.97
N GLN A 186 6.08 -11.31 -5.70
CA GLN A 186 5.80 -10.55 -6.91
C GLN A 186 5.12 -11.46 -7.96
N ASP A 187 3.99 -11.01 -8.50
CA ASP A 187 3.19 -11.74 -9.48
C ASP A 187 3.18 -10.97 -10.82
N ASP A 188 4.03 -11.41 -11.74
CA ASP A 188 4.16 -10.81 -13.07
C ASP A 188 3.01 -11.22 -14.01
N MET A 189 2.15 -12.19 -13.65
CA MET A 189 1.03 -12.62 -14.50
C MET A 189 -0.11 -11.59 -14.51
N TYR A 190 -0.32 -10.89 -13.40
CA TYR A 190 -1.35 -9.85 -13.31
C TYR A 190 -1.07 -8.65 -14.23
N GLU A 191 0.22 -8.32 -14.42
CA GLU A 191 0.63 -7.26 -15.33
C GLU A 191 0.26 -7.60 -16.79
N LYS A 192 0.36 -8.88 -17.16
CA LYS A 192 -0.01 -9.38 -18.49
C LYS A 192 -1.52 -9.49 -18.68
N SER A 193 -2.25 -10.00 -17.69
CA SER A 193 -3.71 -10.13 -17.79
C SER A 193 -4.42 -8.77 -17.79
N SER A 194 -3.95 -7.79 -17.01
CA SER A 194 -4.49 -6.42 -17.01
C SER A 194 -4.25 -5.70 -18.35
N GLN A 195 -3.09 -5.92 -18.99
CA GLN A 195 -2.83 -5.39 -20.34
C GLN A 195 -3.75 -6.03 -21.39
N VAL A 196 -4.02 -7.34 -21.27
CA VAL A 196 -4.95 -8.06 -22.15
C VAL A 196 -6.39 -7.60 -21.94
N HIS A 197 -6.88 -7.49 -20.70
CA HIS A 197 -8.23 -6.99 -20.38
C HIS A 197 -8.45 -5.56 -20.89
N LYS A 198 -7.48 -4.67 -20.70
CA LYS A 198 -7.52 -3.31 -21.27
C LYS A 198 -7.52 -3.28 -22.79
N SER A 199 -6.76 -4.18 -23.43
CA SER A 199 -6.76 -4.29 -24.89
C SER A 199 -8.05 -4.87 -25.46
N LEU A 200 -8.81 -5.62 -24.65
CA LEU A 200 -10.08 -6.25 -25.02
C LEU A 200 -11.32 -5.46 -24.57
N GLY A 201 -11.16 -4.34 -23.85
CA GLY A 201 -12.27 -3.51 -23.36
C GLY A 201 -13.16 -4.20 -22.31
N LEU A 202 -12.61 -5.13 -21.52
CA LEU A 202 -13.37 -5.98 -20.59
C LEU A 202 -13.50 -5.44 -19.16
N ASP A 203 -12.81 -4.33 -18.82
CA ASP A 203 -12.77 -3.79 -17.45
C ASP A 203 -14.15 -3.32 -16.93
N ASP A 204 -15.06 -2.89 -17.81
CA ASP A 204 -16.39 -2.42 -17.41
C ASP A 204 -17.37 -3.58 -17.12
N ASN A 205 -17.23 -4.71 -17.83
CA ASN A 205 -18.08 -5.89 -17.63
C ASN A 205 -17.73 -6.67 -16.35
N GLU A 206 -16.45 -6.66 -15.95
CA GLU A 206 -16.00 -7.34 -14.74
C GLU A 206 -16.51 -6.65 -13.47
N LYS A 207 -16.57 -5.31 -13.47
CA LYS A 207 -17.19 -4.54 -12.38
C LYS A 207 -18.68 -4.83 -12.26
N GLU A 208 -19.40 -4.86 -13.38
CA GLU A 208 -20.84 -5.12 -13.37
C GLU A 208 -21.19 -6.56 -12.92
N TRP A 209 -20.36 -7.52 -13.31
CA TRP A 209 -20.53 -8.92 -12.90
C TRP A 209 -20.22 -9.14 -11.41
N LYS A 210 -19.14 -8.54 -10.89
CA LYS A 210 -18.82 -8.58 -9.44
C LYS A 210 -19.89 -7.88 -8.62
N ARG A 211 -20.40 -6.73 -9.08
CA ARG A 211 -21.50 -6.01 -8.45
C ARG A 211 -22.75 -6.89 -8.33
N LYS A 212 -23.17 -7.59 -9.38
CA LYS A 212 -24.33 -8.50 -9.35
C LYS A 212 -24.17 -9.65 -8.36
N ILE A 213 -23.00 -10.27 -8.28
CA ILE A 213 -22.74 -11.39 -7.35
C ILE A 213 -22.73 -10.92 -5.90
N GLU A 214 -22.20 -9.71 -5.64
CA GLU A 214 -22.18 -9.14 -4.30
C GLU A 214 -23.57 -8.64 -3.86
N GLU A 215 -24.35 -8.03 -4.77
CA GLU A 215 -25.76 -7.66 -4.54
C GLU A 215 -26.59 -8.88 -4.12
N ASP A 216 -26.45 -10.01 -4.83
CA ASP A 216 -27.15 -11.27 -4.52
C ASP A 216 -26.76 -11.85 -3.14
N ASN A 217 -25.49 -11.70 -2.74
CA ASN A 217 -25.01 -12.16 -1.44
C ASN A 217 -25.44 -11.25 -0.29
N ILE A 218 -25.47 -9.93 -0.51
CA ILE A 218 -25.94 -8.95 0.47
C ILE A 218 -27.45 -9.11 0.68
N GLU A 219 -28.23 -9.32 -0.37
CA GLU A 219 -29.67 -9.62 -0.26
C GLU A 219 -29.94 -10.86 0.60
N ARG A 220 -29.14 -11.92 0.43
CA ARG A 220 -29.21 -13.13 1.27
C ARG A 220 -28.87 -12.84 2.72
N LEU A 221 -27.86 -12.03 2.99
CA LEU A 221 -27.48 -11.66 4.35
C LEU A 221 -28.56 -10.80 5.01
N LEU A 222 -29.12 -9.82 4.30
CA LEU A 222 -30.21 -8.98 4.80
C LEU A 222 -31.49 -9.78 5.10
N LYS A 223 -31.87 -10.75 4.25
CA LYS A 223 -33.00 -11.67 4.54
C LYS A 223 -32.75 -12.50 5.80
N LYS A 224 -31.52 -13.00 5.97
CA LYS A 224 -31.12 -13.78 7.16
C LYS A 224 -31.16 -12.97 8.46
N PHE A 225 -30.87 -11.67 8.41
CA PHE A 225 -30.93 -10.78 9.57
C PHE A 225 -32.32 -10.21 9.85
N THR A 226 -33.17 -10.06 8.83
CA THR A 226 -34.51 -9.46 8.96
C THR A 226 -35.62 -10.47 9.24
N GLY A 227 -35.33 -11.77 9.19
CA GLY A 227 -36.28 -12.83 9.54
C GLY A 227 -37.50 -12.94 8.60
N LYS A 228 -37.40 -12.37 7.40
CA LYS A 228 -38.39 -12.53 6.31
C LYS A 228 -37.83 -13.41 5.20
#